data_AF-A0A972AQC5-F1
#
_entry.id   AF-A0A972AQC5-F1
#
_cell.length_a   1.000
_cell.length_b   1.000
_cell.length_c   1.000
_cell.angle_alpha   90.00
_cell.angle_beta   90.00
_cell.angle_gamma   90.00
#
_symmetry.space_group_name_H-M   'P 1'
#
loop_
_entity.id
_entity.type
_entity.pdbx_description
1 polymer ?
#
loop_
_entity_poly.entity_id
_entity_poly.type
_entity_poly.pdbx_seq_one_letter_code
_entity_poly.pdbx_strand_id
1 'polypeptide(L)'
;MNTLSLGYFVFISVEFVIYLILIWRDSYKKPYFIFSVVGLLLVPFVTLGNEQDFCMRASIPMLFLLMVYVLDYLLNNIDGRKKKGLPIKAKALPLVFCLMIGAVTPFVEYRATFNQTIISVENGTSMYADKFGTLSNEGMNKDNFVTINSSDTFFYKYIAKGGR
;
A
#
# COMPACT_ATOMS: atom_id res chain seq x y z
N MET A 1 12.12 25.10 0.26
CA MET A 1 10.92 24.22 0.26
C MET A 1 10.96 23.33 -1.00
N ASN A 2 12.13 22.77 -1.33
CA ASN A 2 12.70 21.48 -0.91
C ASN A 2 12.01 20.33 -1.65
N THR A 3 12.65 19.86 -2.72
CA THR A 3 12.25 18.75 -3.63
C THR A 3 11.67 17.52 -2.92
N LEU A 4 12.10 17.24 -1.68
CA LEU A 4 11.56 16.16 -0.84
C LEU A 4 10.06 16.34 -0.52
N SER A 5 9.61 17.57 -0.27
CA SER A 5 8.20 17.87 -0.01
C SER A 5 7.36 17.68 -1.27
N LEU A 6 7.88 18.09 -2.44
CA LEU A 6 7.19 17.94 -3.71
C LEU A 6 7.00 16.46 -4.08
N GLY A 7 8.05 15.64 -3.92
CA GLY A 7 7.98 14.20 -4.19
C GLY A 7 6.93 13.50 -3.33
N TYR A 8 6.84 13.87 -2.05
CA TYR A 8 5.82 13.36 -1.14
C TYR A 8 4.39 13.76 -1.54
N PHE A 9 4.18 15.01 -1.95
CA PHE A 9 2.87 15.44 -2.45
C PHE A 9 2.48 14.71 -3.74
N VAL A 10 3.42 14.51 -4.67
CA VAL A 10 3.19 13.73 -5.89
C VAL A 10 2.85 12.29 -5.55
N PHE A 11 3.59 11.67 -4.64
CA PHE A 11 3.35 10.30 -4.17
C PHE A 11 1.92 10.15 -3.62
N ILE A 12 1.54 10.97 -2.62
CA ILE A 12 0.18 10.95 -2.05
C ILE A 12 -0.89 11.17 -3.11
N SER A 13 -0.62 12.09 -4.05
CA SER A 13 -1.57 12.43 -5.10
C SER A 13 -1.88 11.23 -5.99
N VAL A 14 -0.83 10.52 -6.41
CA VAL A 14 -0.91 9.34 -7.26
C VAL A 14 -1.46 8.13 -6.48
N GLU A 15 -1.12 8.00 -5.21
CA GLU A 15 -1.46 6.84 -4.39
C GLU A 15 -2.97 6.73 -4.11
N PHE A 16 -3.61 7.82 -3.66
CA PHE A 16 -5.02 7.77 -3.28
C PHE A 16 -5.84 8.99 -3.66
N VAL A 17 -5.27 10.20 -3.70
CA VAL A 17 -6.05 11.44 -3.88
C VAL A 17 -6.75 11.49 -5.24
N ILE A 18 -6.07 11.09 -6.33
CA ILE A 18 -6.68 11.05 -7.67
C ILE A 18 -7.90 10.11 -7.68
N TYR A 19 -7.78 8.92 -7.09
CA TYR A 19 -8.88 7.96 -7.01
C TYR A 19 -10.05 8.52 -6.21
N LEU A 20 -9.77 9.17 -5.07
CA LEU A 20 -10.79 9.83 -4.26
C LEU A 20 -11.57 10.87 -5.05
N ILE A 21 -10.89 11.76 -5.77
CA ILE A 21 -11.54 12.81 -6.57
C ILE A 21 -12.46 12.19 -7.63
N LEU A 22 -12.00 11.15 -8.33
CA LEU A 22 -12.76 10.51 -9.41
C LEU A 22 -14.03 9.81 -8.93
N ILE A 23 -14.00 9.19 -7.74
CA ILE A 23 -15.14 8.41 -7.20
C ILE A 23 -15.95 9.19 -6.16
N TRP A 24 -15.51 10.38 -5.75
CA TRP A 24 -16.11 11.18 -4.66
C TRP A 24 -17.62 11.36 -4.84
N ARG A 25 -18.05 11.79 -6.04
CA ARG A 25 -19.45 12.12 -6.32
C ARG A 25 -20.40 10.92 -6.13
N ASP A 26 -19.92 9.71 -6.38
CA ASP A 26 -20.71 8.48 -6.31
C ASP A 26 -20.62 7.82 -4.91
N SER A 27 -19.52 8.02 -4.16
CA SER A 27 -19.25 7.30 -2.91
C SER A 27 -19.27 8.15 -1.62
N TYR A 28 -19.34 9.48 -1.68
CA TYR A 28 -19.24 10.35 -0.49
C TYR A 28 -20.31 10.12 0.59
N LYS A 29 -21.46 9.54 0.23
CA LYS A 29 -22.55 9.27 1.18
C LYS A 29 -22.30 8.03 2.04
N LYS A 30 -21.30 7.22 1.71
CA LYS A 30 -21.04 5.94 2.38
C LYS A 30 -20.11 6.17 3.57
N PRO A 31 -20.48 5.76 4.80
CA PRO A 31 -19.69 6.06 6.01
C PRO A 31 -18.30 5.42 5.98
N TYR A 32 -18.17 4.19 5.47
CA TYR A 32 -16.88 3.51 5.38
C TYR A 32 -15.94 4.14 4.33
N PHE A 33 -16.49 4.80 3.31
CA PHE A 33 -15.68 5.56 2.36
C PHE A 33 -15.06 6.78 3.05
N ILE A 34 -15.85 7.55 3.80
CA ILE A 34 -15.34 8.69 4.57
C ILE A 34 -14.30 8.22 5.60
N PHE A 35 -14.55 7.10 6.29
CA PHE A 35 -13.58 6.52 7.22
C PHE A 35 -12.24 6.23 6.55
N SER A 36 -12.27 5.58 5.37
CA SER A 36 -11.05 5.27 4.61
C SER A 36 -10.30 6.53 4.18
N VAL A 37 -11.01 7.59 3.77
CA VAL A 37 -10.43 8.87 3.38
C VAL A 37 -9.74 9.55 4.56
N VAL A 38 -10.48 9.70 5.66
CA VAL A 38 -9.98 10.38 6.87
C VAL A 38 -8.75 9.66 7.38
N GLY A 39 -8.80 8.34 7.43
CA GLY A 39 -7.66 7.60 7.93
C GLY A 39 -6.47 7.56 6.97
N LEU A 40 -6.65 7.51 5.65
CA LEU A 40 -5.54 7.69 4.70
C LEU A 40 -4.88 9.06 4.81
N LEU A 41 -5.64 10.10 5.16
CA LEU A 41 -5.11 11.43 5.43
C LEU A 41 -4.39 11.51 6.78
N LEU A 42 -4.85 10.78 7.80
CA LEU A 42 -4.28 10.83 9.16
C LEU A 42 -3.06 9.93 9.37
N VAL A 43 -3.03 8.75 8.74
CA VAL A 43 -1.92 7.78 8.83
C VAL A 43 -0.53 8.42 8.61
N PRO A 44 -0.30 9.29 7.60
CA PRO A 44 1.02 9.91 7.43
C PRO A 44 1.48 10.83 8.56
N PHE A 45 0.55 11.35 9.37
CA PHE A 45 0.89 12.21 10.52
C PHE A 45 1.30 11.41 11.76
N VAL A 46 1.10 10.10 11.75
CA VAL A 46 1.44 9.21 12.88
C VAL A 46 2.70 8.43 12.52
N THR A 47 3.85 8.94 12.93
CA THR A 47 5.14 8.23 12.84
C THR A 47 5.40 7.51 14.15
N LEU A 48 5.41 6.17 14.12
CA LEU A 48 5.84 5.33 15.24
C LEU A 48 7.12 4.61 14.86
N GLY A 49 8.24 4.98 15.51
CA GLY A 49 9.57 4.40 15.28
C GLY A 49 10.50 5.26 14.41
N ASN A 50 11.72 4.76 14.19
CA ASN A 50 12.74 5.41 13.34
C ASN A 50 12.50 5.19 11.84
N GLU A 51 11.63 4.25 11.47
CA GLU A 51 11.32 3.91 10.08
C GLU A 51 9.82 4.08 9.77
N GLN A 52 9.48 4.41 8.51
CA GLN A 52 8.11 4.67 8.04
C GLN A 52 7.22 3.40 7.93
N ASP A 53 7.66 2.28 8.49
CA ASP A 53 6.99 0.97 8.44
C ASP A 53 5.56 0.99 8.99
N PHE A 54 5.30 1.82 10.01
CA PHE A 54 3.96 1.99 10.56
C PHE A 54 3.00 2.63 9.54
N CYS A 55 3.44 3.68 8.83
CA CYS A 55 2.63 4.32 7.79
C CYS A 55 2.33 3.37 6.63
N MET A 56 3.31 2.53 6.25
CA MET A 56 3.14 1.53 5.20
C MET A 56 2.15 0.41 5.59
N ARG A 57 2.17 -0.05 6.85
CA ARG A 57 1.31 -1.16 7.28
C ARG A 57 -0.07 -0.72 7.78
N ALA A 58 -0.16 0.45 8.42
CA ALA A 58 -1.41 0.99 8.94
C ALA A 58 -2.36 1.47 7.84
N SER A 59 -1.84 1.83 6.66
CA SER A 59 -2.63 2.26 5.51
C SER A 59 -3.29 1.11 4.74
N ILE A 60 -2.81 -0.14 4.89
CA ILE A 60 -3.29 -1.32 4.13
C ILE A 60 -4.82 -1.49 4.22
N PRO A 61 -5.47 -1.49 5.41
CA PRO A 61 -6.91 -1.69 5.49
C PRO A 61 -7.71 -0.59 4.80
N MET A 62 -7.19 0.64 4.80
CA MET A 62 -7.87 1.81 4.24
C MET A 62 -7.73 1.85 2.71
N LEU A 63 -6.54 1.51 2.21
CA LEU A 63 -6.31 1.30 0.77
C LEU A 63 -7.16 0.14 0.24
N PHE A 64 -7.34 -0.93 1.02
CA PHE A 64 -8.23 -2.02 0.65
C PHE A 64 -9.69 -1.57 0.53
N LEU A 65 -10.20 -0.77 1.47
CA LEU A 65 -11.53 -0.17 1.36
C LEU A 65 -11.66 0.73 0.12
N LEU A 66 -10.64 1.56 -0.15
CA LEU A 66 -10.59 2.39 -1.34
C LEU A 66 -10.66 1.55 -2.62
N MET A 67 -9.91 0.46 -2.70
CA MET A 67 -9.94 -0.49 -3.81
C MET A 67 -11.35 -1.07 -4.02
N VAL A 68 -12.03 -1.49 -2.94
CA VAL A 68 -13.41 -2.01 -3.02
C VAL A 68 -14.35 -0.94 -3.60
N TYR A 69 -14.21 0.32 -3.20
CA TYR A 69 -15.02 1.41 -3.76
C TYR A 69 -14.70 1.74 -5.21
N VAL A 70 -13.43 1.65 -5.61
CA VAL A 70 -13.02 1.77 -7.01
C VAL A 70 -13.64 0.64 -7.85
N LEU A 71 -13.64 -0.59 -7.36
CA LEU A 71 -14.28 -1.74 -8.03
C LEU A 71 -15.80 -1.57 -8.14
N ASP A 72 -16.48 -1.18 -7.05
CA ASP A 72 -17.92 -0.89 -7.07
C ASP A 72 -18.25 0.22 -8.08
N TYR A 73 -17.44 1.28 -8.12
CA TYR A 73 -17.59 2.33 -9.12
C TYR A 73 -17.43 1.80 -10.55
N LEU A 74 -16.43 0.96 -10.83
CA LEU A 74 -16.22 0.39 -12.16
C LEU A 74 -17.37 -0.53 -12.56
N LEU A 75 -17.80 -1.44 -11.69
CA LEU A 75 -18.89 -2.37 -11.98
C LEU A 75 -20.21 -1.66 -12.27
N ASN A 76 -20.52 -0.57 -11.56
CA ASN A 76 -21.71 0.25 -11.82
C ASN A 76 -21.62 1.08 -13.12
N ASN A 77 -20.42 1.21 -13.68
CA ASN A 77 -20.13 2.04 -14.85
C ASN A 77 -19.62 1.27 -16.07
N ILE A 78 -19.54 -0.05 -15.97
CA ILE A 78 -19.28 -0.98 -17.06
C ILE A 78 -20.58 -1.73 -17.35
N ASP A 79 -21.10 -1.55 -18.56
CA ASP A 79 -22.28 -2.25 -19.05
C ASP A 79 -21.85 -3.52 -19.81
N GLY A 80 -21.69 -4.61 -19.07
CA GLY A 80 -21.32 -5.92 -19.63
C GLY A 80 -22.34 -6.54 -20.58
N ARG A 81 -23.56 -5.98 -20.69
CA ARG A 81 -24.60 -6.48 -21.61
C ARG A 81 -24.56 -5.81 -22.98
N LYS A 82 -23.73 -4.78 -23.13
CA LYS A 82 -23.65 -3.99 -24.35
C LYS A 82 -22.88 -4.77 -25.43
N LYS A 83 -23.60 -5.22 -26.47
CA LYS A 83 -23.03 -6.03 -27.57
C LYS A 83 -22.28 -5.22 -28.65
N LYS A 84 -22.41 -3.88 -28.67
CA LYS A 84 -21.74 -3.00 -29.65
C LYS A 84 -21.19 -1.73 -28.99
N GLY A 85 -19.96 -1.37 -29.35
CA GLY A 85 -19.23 -0.20 -28.83
C GLY A 85 -18.51 -0.48 -27.51
N LEU A 86 -17.88 0.56 -26.93
CA LEU A 86 -17.18 0.43 -25.66
C LEU A 86 -18.21 0.21 -24.53
N PRO A 87 -18.06 -0.84 -23.70
CA PRO A 87 -18.96 -1.13 -22.58
C PRO A 87 -18.75 -0.22 -21.38
N ILE A 88 -17.83 0.75 -21.46
CA ILE A 88 -17.45 1.63 -20.36
C ILE A 88 -18.18 2.98 -20.52
N LYS A 89 -18.87 3.45 -19.47
CA LYS A 89 -19.48 4.79 -19.46
C LYS A 89 -18.38 5.86 -19.47
N ALA A 90 -18.60 6.97 -20.17
CA ALA A 90 -17.62 8.05 -20.32
C ALA A 90 -17.03 8.56 -18.99
N LYS A 91 -17.85 8.61 -17.93
CA LYS A 91 -17.39 9.04 -16.59
C LYS A 91 -16.37 8.11 -15.93
N ALA A 92 -16.32 6.84 -16.33
CA ALA A 92 -15.34 5.87 -15.82
C ALA A 92 -14.05 5.81 -16.63
N LEU A 93 -14.00 6.46 -17.80
CA LEU A 93 -12.82 6.46 -18.67
C LEU A 93 -11.56 7.04 -18.00
N PRO A 94 -11.61 8.16 -17.25
CA PRO A 94 -10.44 8.69 -16.55
C PRO A 94 -9.88 7.72 -15.52
N LEU A 95 -10.77 7.06 -14.76
CA LEU A 95 -10.39 6.07 -13.74
C LEU A 95 -9.70 4.85 -14.37
N VAL A 96 -10.23 4.35 -15.49
CA VAL A 96 -9.61 3.25 -16.24
C VAL A 96 -8.22 3.65 -16.72
N PHE A 97 -8.06 4.87 -17.23
CA PHE A 97 -6.75 5.36 -17.68
C PHE A 97 -5.72 5.44 -16.53
N CYS A 98 -6.13 5.97 -15.36
CA CYS A 98 -5.28 5.99 -14.17
C CYS A 98 -4.85 4.58 -13.74
N LEU A 99 -5.78 3.61 -13.74
CA LEU A 99 -5.48 2.22 -13.39
C LEU A 99 -4.52 1.56 -14.39
N MET A 100 -4.66 1.86 -15.69
CA MET A 100 -3.73 1.37 -16.71
C MET A 100 -2.31 1.89 -16.51
N ILE A 101 -2.16 3.16 -16.13
CA ILE A 101 -0.85 3.72 -15.77
C ILE A 101 -0.30 3.04 -14.52
N GLY A 102 -1.13 2.89 -13.48
CA GLY A 102 -0.75 2.22 -12.23
C GLY A 102 -0.36 0.76 -12.43
N ALA A 103 -0.93 0.08 -13.42
CA ALA A 103 -0.63 -1.32 -13.75
C ALA A 103 0.76 -1.52 -14.37
N VAL A 104 1.45 -0.46 -14.82
CA VAL A 104 2.81 -0.58 -15.38
C VAL A 104 3.80 -1.10 -14.33
N THR A 105 3.71 -0.60 -13.10
CA THR A 105 4.61 -1.02 -12.00
C THR A 105 4.52 -2.52 -11.71
N PRO A 106 3.35 -3.10 -11.37
CA PRO A 106 3.26 -4.54 -11.11
C PRO A 106 3.60 -5.38 -12.35
N PHE A 107 3.37 -4.87 -13.56
CA PHE A 107 3.75 -5.58 -14.78
C PHE A 107 5.27 -5.68 -14.97
N VAL A 108 6.01 -4.59 -14.67
CA VAL A 108 7.48 -4.58 -14.70
C VAL A 108 8.04 -5.50 -13.61
N GLU A 109 7.49 -5.44 -12.40
CA GLU A 109 7.89 -6.31 -11.29
C GLU A 109 7.64 -7.79 -11.62
N TYR A 110 6.46 -8.13 -12.16
CA TYR A 110 6.16 -9.50 -12.57
C TYR A 110 7.16 -10.03 -13.61
N ARG A 111 7.52 -9.19 -14.59
CA ARG A 111 8.55 -9.55 -15.58
C ARG A 111 9.91 -9.75 -14.94
N ALA A 112 10.30 -8.89 -14.01
CA ALA A 112 11.58 -9.01 -13.29
C ALA A 112 11.63 -10.30 -12.47
N THR A 113 10.57 -10.62 -11.71
CA THR A 113 10.46 -11.86 -10.95
C THR A 113 10.54 -13.08 -11.86
N PHE A 114 9.80 -13.09 -12.97
CA PHE A 114 9.79 -14.22 -13.90
C PHE A 114 11.17 -14.50 -14.50
N ASN A 115 11.87 -13.44 -14.94
CA ASN A 115 13.24 -13.55 -15.44
C ASN A 115 14.20 -14.08 -14.37
N GLN A 116 14.09 -13.58 -13.14
CA GLN A 116 14.89 -14.08 -12.02
C GLN A 116 14.59 -15.55 -11.76
N THR A 117 13.33 -16.00 -11.88
CA THR A 117 12.96 -17.40 -11.67
C THR A 117 13.64 -18.31 -12.68
N ILE A 118 13.63 -17.94 -13.95
CA ILE A 118 14.29 -18.71 -15.01
C ILE A 118 15.80 -18.80 -14.73
N ILE A 119 16.45 -17.67 -14.44
CA ILE A 119 17.89 -17.62 -14.14
C ILE A 119 18.23 -18.45 -12.89
N SER A 120 17.41 -18.40 -11.85
CA SER A 120 17.61 -19.17 -10.62
C SER A 120 17.48 -20.68 -10.86
N VAL A 121 16.52 -21.09 -11.68
CA VAL A 121 16.34 -22.50 -12.09
C VAL A 121 17.51 -22.99 -12.93
N GLU A 122 17.97 -22.19 -13.90
CA GLU A 122 19.14 -22.53 -14.75
C GLU A 122 20.43 -22.66 -13.94
N ASN A 123 20.62 -21.82 -12.92
CA ASN A 123 21.81 -21.82 -12.07
C ASN A 123 21.70 -22.74 -10.83
N GLY A 124 20.59 -23.46 -10.65
CA GLY A 124 20.37 -24.33 -9.49
C GLY A 124 20.38 -23.60 -8.14
N THR A 125 20.05 -22.31 -8.12
CA THR A 125 20.02 -21.47 -6.92
C THR A 125 18.58 -21.26 -6.43
N SER A 126 18.36 -21.30 -5.12
CA SER A 126 17.03 -21.01 -4.56
C SER A 126 16.73 -19.51 -4.62
N MET A 127 15.51 -19.12 -5.01
CA MET A 127 15.04 -17.73 -4.98
C MET A 127 14.79 -17.18 -3.56
N TYR A 128 14.98 -18.00 -2.52
CA TYR A 128 14.91 -17.59 -1.13
C TYR A 128 16.31 -17.23 -0.61
N ALA A 129 16.53 -16.26 0.27
CA ALA A 129 15.89 -14.98 0.64
C ALA A 129 16.69 -14.52 1.87
N ASP A 130 17.12 -13.26 1.85
CA ASP A 130 17.94 -12.57 2.84
C ASP A 130 19.44 -12.92 2.86
N LYS A 131 20.28 -11.87 2.83
CA LYS A 131 21.73 -11.98 3.05
C LYS A 131 22.02 -12.38 4.50
N PHE A 132 21.03 -12.22 5.37
CA PHE A 132 21.06 -12.53 6.78
C PHE A 132 20.03 -13.61 7.09
N GLY A 133 20.45 -14.88 7.05
CA GLY A 133 19.56 -16.02 7.30
C GLY A 133 18.94 -16.10 8.71
N THR A 134 19.27 -15.19 9.63
CA THR A 134 18.69 -15.19 10.99
C THR A 134 18.87 -13.85 11.74
N LEU A 135 17.98 -13.58 12.69
CA LEU A 135 17.96 -12.34 13.49
C LEU A 135 19.23 -12.13 14.38
N SER A 136 20.07 -13.15 14.51
CA SER A 136 21.32 -13.09 15.29
C SER A 136 22.49 -12.49 14.53
N ASN A 137 22.35 -12.21 13.22
CA ASN A 137 23.43 -11.64 12.44
C ASN A 137 23.70 -10.17 12.84
N GLU A 138 24.97 -9.81 12.99
CA GLU A 138 25.37 -8.51 13.58
C GLU A 138 25.12 -7.31 12.65
N GLY A 139 24.99 -7.54 11.34
CA GLY A 139 24.73 -6.50 10.34
C GLY A 139 23.24 -6.24 10.03
N MET A 140 22.32 -6.92 10.73
CA MET A 140 20.89 -6.80 10.46
C MET A 140 20.25 -5.71 11.32
N ASN A 141 19.45 -4.83 10.70
CA ASN A 141 18.69 -3.81 11.41
C ASN A 141 17.62 -4.48 12.29
N LYS A 142 17.81 -4.43 13.60
CA LYS A 142 16.96 -5.10 14.59
C LYS A 142 15.83 -4.19 15.10
N ASP A 143 15.82 -2.91 14.72
CA ASP A 143 14.95 -1.88 15.32
C ASP A 143 13.46 -2.22 15.20
N ASN A 144 13.04 -2.87 14.11
CA ASN A 144 11.63 -3.22 13.86
C ASN A 144 11.22 -4.59 14.45
N PHE A 145 12.16 -5.40 14.94
CA PHE A 145 11.90 -6.76 15.44
C PHE A 145 12.36 -7.00 16.88
N VAL A 146 13.21 -6.11 17.42
CA VAL A 146 13.78 -6.21 18.76
C VAL A 146 13.70 -4.84 19.43
N THR A 147 13.12 -4.80 20.62
CA THR A 147 13.19 -3.58 21.45
C THR A 147 14.60 -3.48 22.04
N ILE A 148 15.41 -2.57 21.50
CA ILE A 148 16.69 -2.20 22.11
C ILE A 148 16.38 -1.57 23.48
N ASN A 149 17.02 -2.08 24.53
CA ASN A 149 16.79 -1.63 25.91
C ASN A 149 15.36 -1.87 26.44
N SER A 150 14.82 -3.07 26.18
CA SER A 150 13.49 -3.50 26.66
C SER A 150 13.25 -3.21 28.15
N SER A 151 14.26 -3.40 29.00
CA SER A 151 14.23 -3.19 30.46
C SER A 151 13.81 -1.78 30.92
N ASP A 152 14.09 -0.75 30.12
CA ASP A 152 13.86 0.66 30.48
C ASP A 152 12.53 1.21 29.94
N THR A 153 11.86 0.47 29.06
CA THR A 153 10.61 0.95 28.43
C THR A 153 9.39 0.73 29.33
N PHE A 154 8.45 1.68 29.30
CA PHE A 154 7.25 1.70 30.13
C PHE A 154 6.45 0.39 30.06
N PHE A 155 6.32 -0.17 28.85
CA PHE A 155 5.61 -1.43 28.61
C PHE A 155 6.19 -2.58 29.41
N TYR A 156 7.51 -2.81 29.37
CA TYR A 156 8.12 -3.91 30.09
C TYR A 156 8.22 -3.66 31.60
N LYS A 157 8.34 -2.40 32.01
CA LYS A 157 8.44 -2.03 33.44
C LYS A 157 7.13 -2.23 34.19
N TYR A 158 5.99 -1.91 33.58
CA TYR A 158 4.69 -1.88 34.27
C TYR A 158 3.62 -2.79 33.69
N ILE A 159 3.61 -3.03 32.38
CA ILE A 159 2.55 -3.81 31.71
C ILE A 159 2.94 -5.28 31.65
N ALA A 160 4.15 -5.60 31.16
CA ALA A 160 4.60 -6.99 30.99
C ALA A 160 4.78 -7.74 32.32
N LYS A 161 5.13 -7.04 33.41
CA LYS A 161 5.27 -7.63 34.75
C LYS A 161 3.94 -8.04 35.40
N GLY A 162 2.82 -7.55 34.90
CA GLY A 162 1.47 -7.88 35.40
C GLY A 162 0.91 -9.21 34.89
N GLY A 163 1.60 -9.88 33.95
CA GLY A 163 1.24 -11.21 33.47
C GLY A 163 1.91 -12.31 34.31
N ARG A 164 1.43 -12.50 35.54
CA ARG A 164 1.66 -13.71 36.35
C ARG A 164 0.33 -14.23 36.85
#